data_AF-A0A970CNU4-F1
#
_entry.id   AF-A0A970CNU4-F1
#
_cell.length_a   1.000
_cell.length_b   1.000
_cell.length_c   1.000
_cell.angle_alpha   90.00
_cell.angle_beta   90.00
_cell.angle_gamma   90.00
#
_symmetry.space_group_name_H-M   'P 1'
#
loop_
_entity.id
_entity.type
_entity.pdbx_description
1 polymer ?
#
loop_
_entity_poly.entity_id
_entity_poly.type
_entity_poly.pdbx_seq_one_letter_code
_entity_poly.pdbx_strand_id
1 'polypeptide(L)'
;MKKLKILDLIIFTAIAIISDWVAYSLKLFNLNLIISLSIPIIIIIYIRWSYYGIITNVMVAISHFIIFQEPPLNKLIHSISFLFLGLSLLFLLLKSYKDLPIKKRYLTLLYIPIYAVMMLVEWGLSHLTQTPISLIGHIANHSLNFIIGLAVILVASIQPNIIVSMKSYEMHLIKTKTYVKDDGYGI
;
A
#
# COMPACT_ATOMS: atom_id res chain seq x y z
N MET A 1 -5.78 -7.00 20.32
CA MET A 1 -5.41 -6.77 18.90
C MET A 1 -6.51 -6.23 18.00
N LYS A 2 -7.78 -6.66 18.12
CA LYS A 2 -8.87 -6.16 17.25
C LYS A 2 -9.00 -4.62 17.22
N LYS A 3 -8.96 -3.95 18.38
CA LYS A 3 -9.02 -2.48 18.48
C LYS A 3 -7.85 -1.79 17.77
N LEU A 4 -6.62 -2.27 17.97
CA LEU A 4 -5.42 -1.74 17.31
C LEU A 4 -5.47 -1.91 15.79
N LYS A 5 -5.95 -3.07 15.30
CA LYS A 5 -6.15 -3.31 13.87
C LYS A 5 -7.10 -2.30 13.25
N ILE A 6 -8.25 -2.09 13.88
CA ILE A 6 -9.25 -1.13 13.39
C ILE A 6 -8.66 0.28 13.38
N LEU A 7 -7.97 0.67 14.44
CA LEU A 7 -7.31 1.97 14.54
C LEU A 7 -6.26 2.17 13.44
N ASP A 8 -5.37 1.20 13.24
CA ASP A 8 -4.37 1.22 12.17
C ASP A 8 -5.03 1.35 10.79
N LEU A 9 -6.04 0.52 10.49
CA LEU A 9 -6.75 0.57 9.22
C LEU A 9 -7.38 1.95 8.99
N ILE A 10 -8.03 2.52 10.00
CA ILE A 10 -8.64 3.85 9.89
C ILE A 10 -7.56 4.91 9.65
N ILE A 11 -6.52 4.95 10.49
CA ILE A 11 -5.47 5.97 10.43
C ILE A 11 -4.73 5.90 9.09
N PHE A 12 -4.24 4.73 8.70
CA PHE A 12 -3.48 4.63 7.45
C PHE A 12 -4.36 4.84 6.22
N THR A 13 -5.61 4.38 6.22
CA THR A 13 -6.55 4.69 5.12
C THR A 13 -6.81 6.19 5.03
N ALA A 14 -7.04 6.86 6.15
CA ALA A 14 -7.24 8.30 6.19
C ALA A 14 -6.00 9.04 5.68
N ILE A 15 -4.80 8.67 6.12
CA ILE A 15 -3.54 9.27 5.65
C ILE A 15 -3.41 9.09 4.14
N ALA A 16 -3.67 7.89 3.59
CA ALA A 16 -3.58 7.62 2.17
C ALA A 16 -4.57 8.47 1.34
N ILE A 17 -5.83 8.54 1.77
CA ILE A 17 -6.87 9.30 1.07
C ILE A 17 -6.57 10.81 1.16
N ILE A 18 -6.21 11.31 2.34
CA ILE A 18 -5.89 12.72 2.55
C ILE A 18 -4.63 13.10 1.76
N SER A 19 -3.59 12.27 1.74
CA SER A 19 -2.37 12.56 0.97
C SER A 19 -2.67 12.67 -0.52
N ASP A 20 -3.48 11.77 -1.06
CA ASP A 20 -3.83 11.79 -2.48
C ASP A 20 -4.77 12.95 -2.81
N TRP A 21 -5.73 13.26 -1.92
CA TRP A 21 -6.57 14.44 -2.06
C TRP A 21 -5.78 15.74 -2.01
N VAL A 22 -4.82 15.87 -1.09
CA VAL A 22 -3.92 17.03 -1.00
C VAL A 22 -3.06 17.10 -2.26
N ALA A 23 -2.44 16.01 -2.70
CA ALA A 23 -1.62 16.00 -3.90
C ALA A 23 -2.41 16.41 -5.15
N TYR A 24 -3.65 15.93 -5.26
CA TYR A 24 -4.55 16.31 -6.34
C TYR A 24 -5.00 17.77 -6.23
N SER A 25 -5.27 18.26 -5.02
CA SER A 25 -5.66 19.66 -4.79
C SER A 25 -4.50 20.62 -5.07
N LEU A 26 -3.25 20.22 -4.75
CA LEU A 26 -2.04 21.00 -5.00
C LEU A 26 -1.62 20.99 -6.48
N LYS A 27 -2.24 20.17 -7.33
CA LYS A 27 -2.15 20.29 -8.80
C LYS A 27 -2.60 21.68 -9.31
N LEU A 28 -3.18 22.51 -8.42
CA LEU A 28 -3.40 23.96 -8.57
C LEU A 28 -2.11 24.79 -8.80
N PHE A 29 -0.91 24.29 -8.50
CA PHE A 29 0.35 25.03 -8.69
C PHE A 29 0.99 24.87 -10.08
N ASN A 30 0.22 24.49 -11.12
CA ASN A 30 0.70 24.23 -12.50
C ASN A 30 1.81 23.17 -12.63
N LEU A 31 2.10 22.42 -11.56
CA LEU A 31 2.94 21.24 -11.63
C LEU A 31 2.02 20.07 -12.01
N ASN A 32 2.20 19.53 -13.21
CA ASN A 32 1.47 18.34 -13.69
C ASN A 32 1.81 17.04 -12.94
N LEU A 33 2.45 17.14 -11.78
CA LEU A 33 2.94 16.02 -10.98
C LEU A 33 2.00 15.77 -9.80
N ILE A 34 1.30 14.63 -9.82
CA ILE A 34 0.57 14.13 -8.65
C ILE A 34 1.52 13.22 -7.88
N ILE A 35 1.81 13.57 -6.63
CA ILE A 35 2.56 12.71 -5.70
C ILE A 35 1.57 11.91 -4.86
N SER A 36 1.39 10.63 -5.17
CA SER A 36 0.52 9.74 -4.41
C SER A 36 1.28 8.93 -3.37
N LEU A 37 0.85 8.99 -2.11
CA LEU A 37 1.42 8.22 -1.01
C LEU A 37 0.59 6.99 -0.65
N SER A 38 -0.55 6.77 -1.30
CA SER A 38 -1.42 5.65 -0.99
C SER A 38 -0.77 4.29 -1.28
N ILE A 39 -0.01 4.15 -2.36
CA ILE A 39 0.67 2.91 -2.73
C ILE A 39 1.60 2.38 -1.61
N PRO A 40 2.59 3.15 -1.11
CA PRO A 40 3.44 2.67 -0.02
C PRO A 40 2.64 2.43 1.27
N ILE A 41 1.59 3.20 1.55
CA ILE A 41 0.73 2.99 2.71
C ILE A 41 -0.05 1.67 2.62
N ILE A 42 -0.63 1.36 1.46
CA ILE A 42 -1.33 0.09 1.21
C ILE A 42 -0.37 -1.08 1.48
N ILE A 43 0.85 -1.02 0.95
CA ILE A 43 1.87 -2.04 1.17
C ILE A 43 2.16 -2.21 2.66
N ILE A 44 2.38 -1.12 3.41
CA ILE A 44 2.61 -1.14 4.87
C ILE A 44 1.48 -1.88 5.59
N ILE A 45 0.22 -1.59 5.27
CA ILE A 45 -0.92 -2.26 5.91
C ILE A 45 -0.97 -3.74 5.57
N TYR A 46 -0.74 -4.10 4.31
CA TYR A 46 -0.68 -5.50 3.88
C TYR A 46 0.41 -6.27 4.63
N ILE A 47 1.52 -5.64 4.97
CA ILE A 47 2.56 -6.29 5.79
C ILE A 47 2.11 -6.43 7.25
N ARG A 48 1.52 -5.36 7.82
CA ARG A 48 1.10 -5.34 9.22
C ARG A 48 -0.03 -6.33 9.49
N TRP A 49 -1.02 -6.34 8.61
CA TRP A 49 -2.31 -6.99 8.82
C TRP A 49 -2.70 -7.98 7.71
N SER A 50 -1.78 -8.33 6.82
CA SER A 50 -2.00 -9.35 5.77
C SER A 50 -3.23 -9.01 4.91
N TYR A 51 -4.13 -9.98 4.73
CA TYR A 51 -5.33 -9.86 3.90
C TYR A 51 -6.27 -8.72 4.32
N TYR A 52 -6.21 -8.23 5.56
CA TYR A 52 -7.02 -7.07 5.97
C TYR A 52 -6.62 -5.77 5.25
N GLY A 53 -5.43 -5.72 4.66
CA GLY A 53 -5.01 -4.59 3.81
C GLY A 53 -5.91 -4.38 2.58
N ILE A 54 -6.67 -5.41 2.16
CA ILE A 54 -7.65 -5.27 1.07
C ILE A 54 -8.70 -4.19 1.38
N ILE A 55 -9.05 -4.00 2.66
CA ILE A 55 -10.04 -3.01 3.08
C ILE A 55 -9.52 -1.62 2.74
N THR A 56 -8.29 -1.28 3.14
CA THR A 56 -7.68 0.00 2.80
C THR A 56 -7.52 0.15 1.29
N ASN A 57 -7.08 -0.90 0.59
CA ASN A 57 -6.92 -0.81 -0.86
C ASN A 57 -8.23 -0.50 -1.58
N VAL A 58 -9.33 -1.17 -1.20
CA VAL A 58 -10.66 -0.90 -1.75
C VAL A 58 -11.11 0.53 -1.44
N MET A 59 -10.94 0.98 -0.19
CA MET A 59 -11.31 2.35 0.20
C MET A 59 -10.53 3.41 -0.56
N VAL A 60 -9.21 3.20 -0.75
CA VAL A 60 -8.38 4.10 -1.57
C VAL A 60 -8.84 4.08 -3.03
N ALA A 61 -9.07 2.91 -3.62
CA ALA A 61 -9.54 2.79 -5.01
C ALA A 61 -10.88 3.50 -5.22
N ILE A 62 -11.82 3.39 -4.27
CA ILE A 62 -13.09 4.14 -4.28
C ILE A 62 -12.83 5.64 -4.16
N SER A 63 -11.93 6.05 -3.26
CA SER A 63 -11.60 7.47 -3.09
C SER A 63 -11.02 8.10 -4.36
N HIS A 64 -10.23 7.35 -5.13
CA HIS A 64 -9.66 7.82 -6.40
C HIS A 64 -10.74 8.12 -7.44
N PHE A 65 -11.77 7.30 -7.48
CA PHE A 65 -12.93 7.54 -8.35
C PHE A 65 -13.64 8.87 -8.03
N ILE A 66 -13.61 9.29 -6.76
CA ILE A 66 -14.23 10.52 -6.27
C ILE A 66 -13.29 11.73 -6.45
N ILE A 67 -12.02 11.60 -6.07
CA ILE A 67 -11.04 12.69 -5.98
C ILE A 67 -10.58 13.16 -7.37
N PHE A 68 -10.30 12.23 -8.28
CA PHE A 68 -9.70 12.57 -9.57
C PHE A 68 -10.74 13.25 -10.46
N GLN A 69 -10.37 14.33 -11.16
CA GLN A 69 -11.26 15.05 -12.09
C GLN A 69 -10.99 14.65 -13.55
N GLU A 70 -10.79 13.36 -13.79
CA GLU A 70 -10.65 12.80 -15.14
C GLU A 70 -11.99 12.31 -15.69
N PRO A 71 -12.11 11.99 -16.99
CA PRO A 71 -13.29 11.32 -17.51
C PRO A 71 -13.62 10.04 -16.73
N PRO A 72 -14.92 9.70 -16.52
CA PRO A 72 -15.31 8.57 -15.66
C PRO A 72 -14.62 7.24 -15.98
N LEU A 73 -14.38 6.98 -17.27
CA LEU A 73 -13.70 5.78 -17.74
C LEU A 73 -12.23 5.72 -17.28
N ASN A 74 -11.50 6.83 -17.34
CA ASN A 74 -10.12 6.89 -16.88
C ASN A 74 -10.02 6.71 -15.37
N LYS A 75 -10.95 7.33 -14.62
CA LYS A 75 -11.04 7.11 -13.16
C LYS A 75 -11.25 5.64 -12.83
N LEU A 76 -12.14 4.97 -13.57
CA LEU A 76 -12.42 3.55 -13.39
C LEU A 76 -11.18 2.69 -13.68
N ILE A 77 -10.47 2.96 -14.78
CA ILE A 77 -9.22 2.27 -15.14
C ILE A 77 -8.18 2.42 -14.03
N HIS A 78 -7.99 3.64 -13.52
CA HIS A 78 -7.05 3.93 -12.45
C HIS A 78 -7.42 3.17 -11.16
N SER A 79 -8.69 3.25 -10.74
CA SER A 79 -9.21 2.53 -9.57
C SER A 79 -9.05 1.01 -9.69
N ILE A 80 -9.32 0.42 -10.87
CA ILE A 80 -9.15 -1.02 -11.11
C ILE A 80 -7.66 -1.40 -11.00
N SER A 81 -6.77 -0.57 -11.52
CA SER A 81 -5.33 -0.81 -11.48
C SER A 81 -4.80 -0.84 -10.03
N PHE A 82 -5.31 0.04 -9.18
CA PHE A 82 -5.08 0.00 -7.72
C PHE A 82 -5.63 -1.28 -7.05
N LEU A 83 -6.78 -1.80 -7.50
CA LEU A 83 -7.28 -3.08 -7.00
C LEU A 83 -6.35 -4.25 -7.39
N PHE A 84 -5.80 -4.24 -8.60
CA PHE A 84 -4.82 -5.24 -9.06
C PHE A 84 -3.51 -5.21 -8.27
N LEU A 85 -3.10 -4.04 -7.77
CA LEU A 85 -2.00 -3.91 -6.81
C LEU A 85 -2.27 -4.72 -5.54
N GLY A 86 -3.47 -4.58 -4.96
CA GLY A 86 -3.87 -5.32 -3.76
C GLY A 86 -4.05 -6.82 -3.98
N LEU A 87 -4.54 -7.23 -5.14
CA LEU A 87 -4.61 -8.65 -5.53
C LEU A 87 -3.21 -9.26 -5.64
N SER A 88 -2.26 -8.53 -6.24
CA SER A 88 -0.87 -8.96 -6.35
C SER A 88 -0.21 -9.12 -4.98
N LEU A 89 -0.43 -8.14 -4.08
CA LEU A 89 0.02 -8.22 -2.68
C LEU A 89 -0.60 -9.40 -1.94
N LEU A 90 -1.91 -9.62 -2.09
CA LEU A 90 -2.61 -10.71 -1.44
C LEU A 90 -2.06 -12.07 -1.89
N PHE A 91 -1.86 -12.26 -3.20
CA PHE A 91 -1.30 -13.49 -3.75
C PHE A 91 0.12 -13.78 -3.22
N LEU A 92 0.98 -12.76 -3.20
CA LEU A 92 2.35 -12.89 -2.69
C LEU A 92 2.38 -13.20 -1.19
N LEU A 93 1.52 -12.56 -0.40
CA LEU A 93 1.47 -12.76 1.05
C LEU A 93 0.83 -14.09 1.45
N LEU A 94 -0.16 -14.58 0.68
CA LEU A 94 -0.76 -15.90 0.90
C LEU A 94 0.21 -17.04 0.61
N LYS A 95 1.07 -16.89 -0.41
CA LYS A 95 1.97 -17.95 -0.91
C LYS A 95 3.35 -17.97 -0.23
N SER A 96 3.93 -16.81 0.08
CA SER A 96 5.36 -16.74 0.43
C SER A 96 5.68 -16.21 1.83
N TYR A 97 4.75 -15.61 2.57
CA TYR A 97 5.11 -14.83 3.77
C TYR A 97 4.34 -15.18 5.05
N LYS A 98 3.73 -16.36 5.15
CA LYS A 98 3.02 -16.76 6.38
C LYS A 98 3.93 -16.77 7.62
N ASP A 99 5.20 -17.11 7.46
CA ASP A 99 6.12 -17.39 8.59
C ASP A 99 7.54 -16.82 8.42
N LEU A 100 7.84 -16.11 7.33
CA LEU A 100 9.17 -15.53 7.12
C LEU A 100 9.29 -14.22 7.89
N PRO A 101 10.33 -14.03 8.74
CA PRO A 101 10.65 -12.72 9.27
C PRO A 101 10.99 -11.85 8.06
N ILE A 102 10.07 -10.96 7.70
CA ILE A 102 10.19 -10.09 6.52
C ILE A 102 11.43 -9.22 6.74
N LYS A 103 12.58 -9.67 6.24
CA LYS A 103 13.81 -8.88 6.31
C LYS A 103 13.57 -7.64 5.47
N LYS A 104 13.98 -6.49 5.99
CA LYS A 104 13.80 -5.14 5.40
C LYS A 104 14.05 -5.11 3.88
N ARG A 105 15.08 -5.83 3.40
CA ARG A 105 15.46 -5.97 1.99
C ARG A 105 14.36 -6.54 1.06
N TYR A 106 13.49 -7.41 1.55
CA TYR A 106 12.47 -8.05 0.70
C TYR A 106 11.31 -7.12 0.37
N LEU A 107 11.12 -6.06 1.16
CA LEU A 107 10.04 -5.09 0.96
C LEU A 107 10.33 -4.17 -0.21
N THR A 108 11.56 -3.69 -0.30
CA THR A 108 12.07 -2.92 -1.44
C THR A 108 11.98 -3.76 -2.72
N LEU A 109 12.32 -5.05 -2.64
CA LEU A 109 12.21 -5.98 -3.77
C LEU A 109 10.77 -6.32 -4.15
N LEU A 110 9.82 -6.29 -3.20
CA LEU A 110 8.39 -6.48 -3.47
C LEU A 110 7.74 -5.24 -4.10
N TYR A 111 8.16 -4.04 -3.69
CA TYR A 111 7.59 -2.79 -4.18
C TYR A 111 7.68 -2.66 -5.71
N ILE A 112 8.85 -3.01 -6.27
CA ILE A 112 9.14 -2.86 -7.71
C ILE A 112 8.15 -3.64 -8.60
N PRO A 113 8.03 -4.98 -8.50
CA PRO A 113 7.13 -5.75 -9.36
C PRO A 113 5.66 -5.40 -9.13
N ILE A 114 5.29 -5.05 -7.90
CA ILE A 114 3.90 -4.71 -7.56
C ILE A 114 3.49 -3.39 -8.22
N TYR A 115 4.36 -2.39 -8.15
CA TYR A 115 4.16 -1.12 -8.85
C TYR A 115 4.12 -1.33 -10.36
N ALA A 116 5.04 -2.14 -10.90
CA ALA A 116 5.08 -2.45 -12.33
C ALA A 116 3.78 -3.12 -12.81
N VAL A 117 3.24 -4.08 -12.06
CA VAL A 117 1.95 -4.72 -12.38
C VAL A 117 0.81 -3.71 -12.40
N MET A 118 0.71 -2.84 -11.40
CA MET A 118 -0.31 -1.78 -11.37
C MET A 118 -0.25 -0.90 -12.62
N MET A 119 0.94 -0.39 -12.96
CA MET A 119 1.18 0.46 -14.12
C MET A 119 0.88 -0.28 -15.44
N LEU A 120 1.29 -1.54 -15.57
CA LEU A 120 1.04 -2.34 -16.78
C LEU A 120 -0.45 -2.66 -16.95
N VAL A 121 -1.18 -2.90 -15.86
CA VAL A 121 -2.64 -3.08 -15.90
C VAL A 121 -3.32 -1.79 -16.34
N GLU A 122 -2.92 -0.65 -15.80
CA GLU A 122 -3.47 0.66 -16.17
C GLU A 122 -3.25 0.95 -17.66
N TRP A 123 -2.01 0.78 -18.11
CA TRP A 123 -1.64 0.90 -19.52
C TRP A 123 -2.41 -0.07 -20.41
N GLY A 124 -2.52 -1.35 -20.02
CA GLY A 124 -3.23 -2.37 -20.80
C GLY A 124 -4.72 -2.08 -20.91
N LEU A 125 -5.37 -1.70 -19.82
CA LEU A 125 -6.78 -1.32 -19.81
C LEU A 125 -7.04 -0.09 -20.67
N SER A 126 -6.17 0.93 -20.62
CA SER A 126 -6.31 2.13 -21.45
C SER A 126 -6.29 1.83 -22.96
N HIS A 127 -5.51 0.83 -23.39
CA HIS A 127 -5.48 0.37 -24.78
C HIS A 127 -6.76 -0.35 -25.18
N LEU A 128 -7.31 -1.15 -24.27
CA LEU A 128 -8.56 -1.88 -24.50
C LEU A 128 -9.78 -0.95 -24.55
N THR A 129 -9.73 0.18 -23.84
CA THR A 129 -10.84 1.15 -23.73
C THR A 129 -10.77 2.29 -24.75
N GLN A 130 -9.91 2.19 -25.77
CA GLN A 130 -9.74 3.21 -26.82
C GLN A 130 -9.31 4.58 -26.30
N THR A 131 -8.67 4.63 -25.12
CA THR A 131 -8.04 5.82 -24.54
C THR A 131 -6.52 5.59 -24.43
N PRO A 132 -5.84 5.25 -25.53
CA PRO A 132 -4.46 4.77 -25.47
C PRO A 132 -3.53 5.85 -24.93
N ILE A 133 -2.78 5.48 -23.90
CA ILE A 133 -1.70 6.32 -23.36
C ILE A 133 -0.36 5.81 -23.87
N SER A 134 0.54 6.72 -24.25
CA SER A 134 1.91 6.34 -24.61
C SER A 134 2.59 5.63 -23.45
N LEU A 135 3.17 4.44 -23.68
CA LEU A 135 3.87 3.68 -22.64
C LEU A 135 5.01 4.50 -22.01
N ILE A 136 5.77 5.22 -22.84
CA ILE A 136 6.88 6.07 -22.38
C ILE A 136 6.36 7.22 -21.52
N GLY A 137 5.29 7.89 -21.96
CA GLY A 137 4.65 8.96 -21.19
C GLY A 137 4.08 8.46 -19.87
N HIS A 138 3.48 7.26 -19.88
CA HIS A 138 2.94 6.63 -18.69
C HIS A 138 4.04 6.26 -17.68
N ILE A 139 5.13 5.63 -18.14
CA ILE A 139 6.31 5.36 -17.29
C ILE A 139 6.86 6.66 -16.70
N ALA A 140 6.99 7.72 -17.50
CA ALA A 140 7.46 9.02 -17.02
C ALA A 140 6.54 9.59 -15.92
N ASN A 141 5.22 9.54 -16.11
CA ASN A 141 4.23 10.01 -15.13
C ASN A 141 4.28 9.21 -13.81
N HIS A 142 4.60 7.93 -13.89
CA HIS A 142 4.71 7.06 -12.71
C HIS A 142 6.09 7.10 -12.04
N SER A 143 7.14 7.51 -12.75
CA SER A 143 8.53 7.46 -12.27
C SER A 143 8.73 8.22 -10.96
N LEU A 144 8.16 9.42 -10.84
CA LEU A 144 8.30 10.23 -9.63
C LEU A 144 7.53 9.63 -8.45
N ASN A 145 6.31 9.12 -8.67
CA ASN A 145 5.55 8.38 -7.66
C ASN A 145 6.27 7.11 -7.21
N PHE A 146 6.89 6.41 -8.15
CA PHE A 146 7.70 5.23 -7.87
C PHE A 146 8.90 5.57 -6.99
N ILE A 147 9.66 6.61 -7.34
CA ILE A 147 10.86 7.03 -6.57
C ILE A 147 10.46 7.49 -5.16
N ILE A 148 9.42 8.32 -5.05
CA ILE A 148 8.95 8.81 -3.74
C ILE A 148 8.39 7.66 -2.91
N GLY A 149 7.57 6.79 -3.49
CA GLY A 149 7.03 5.64 -2.78
C GLY A 149 8.12 4.68 -2.32
N LEU A 150 9.15 4.47 -3.13
CA LEU A 150 10.34 3.71 -2.74
C LEU A 150 11.07 4.36 -1.55
N ALA A 151 11.27 5.68 -1.58
CA ALA A 151 11.88 6.42 -0.47
C ALA A 151 11.05 6.29 0.82
N VAL A 152 9.72 6.39 0.74
CA VAL A 152 8.81 6.19 1.88
C VAL A 152 8.92 4.78 2.45
N ILE A 153 8.94 3.75 1.59
CA ILE A 153 9.14 2.36 2.04
C ILE A 153 10.50 2.18 2.71
N LEU A 154 11.56 2.78 2.17
CA LEU A 154 12.90 2.71 2.76
C LEU A 154 12.93 3.35 4.15
N VAL A 155 12.39 4.57 4.30
CA VAL A 155 12.29 5.24 5.61
C VAL A 155 11.45 4.42 6.58
N ALA A 156 10.28 3.95 6.15
CA ALA A 156 9.40 3.10 6.95
C ALA A 156 10.06 1.78 7.38
N SER A 157 10.98 1.24 6.57
CA SER A 157 11.74 0.03 6.91
C SER A 157 12.78 0.27 8.00
N ILE A 158 13.31 1.48 8.12
CA ILE A 158 14.27 1.85 9.16
C ILE A 158 13.54 2.08 10.48
N GLN A 159 12.37 2.71 10.43
CA GLN A 159 11.57 3.02 11.62
C GLN A 159 11.07 1.75 12.33
N PRO A 160 11.33 1.61 13.64
CA PRO A 160 10.82 0.47 14.41
C PRO A 160 9.29 0.53 14.44
N ASN A 161 8.66 -0.64 14.49
CA ASN A 161 7.21 -0.78 14.65
C ASN A 161 6.33 -0.28 13.49
N ILE A 162 6.86 0.23 12.36
CA ILE A 162 6.03 0.55 11.18
C ILE A 162 5.84 -0.70 10.31
N ILE A 163 6.95 -1.28 9.83
CA ILE A 163 6.92 -2.49 9.00
C ILE A 163 7.13 -3.73 9.89
N VAL A 164 6.07 -4.10 10.62
CA VAL A 164 6.07 -5.28 11.49
C VAL A 164 4.78 -6.06 11.29
N SER A 165 4.90 -7.38 11.12
CA SER A 165 3.75 -8.30 11.13
C SER A 165 3.12 -8.31 12.53
N MET A 166 1.89 -7.82 12.64
CA MET A 166 1.20 -7.73 13.92
C MET A 166 0.78 -9.09 14.48
N LYS A 167 0.59 -10.08 13.60
CA LYS A 167 0.38 -11.47 14.01
C LYS A 167 1.63 -12.04 14.69
N SER A 168 2.81 -11.81 14.11
CA SER A 168 4.08 -12.23 14.68
C SER A 168 4.38 -11.49 15.99
N TYR A 169 4.04 -10.20 16.06
CA TYR A 169 4.15 -9.39 17.27
C TYR A 169 3.26 -9.92 18.41
N GLU A 170 2.00 -10.26 18.11
CA GLU A 170 1.10 -10.86 19.10
C GLU A 170 1.62 -12.19 19.64
N MET A 171 2.12 -13.08 18.75
CA MET A 171 2.73 -14.35 19.17
C MET A 171 3.94 -14.14 20.07
N HIS A 172 4.80 -13.16 19.76
CA HIS A 172 5.92 -12.82 20.63
C HIS A 172 5.41 -12.35 22.00
N LEU A 173 4.45 -11.44 22.07
CA LEU A 173 3.91 -10.94 23.35
C LEU A 173 3.28 -12.04 24.20
N ILE A 174 2.56 -12.99 23.58
CA ILE A 174 2.01 -14.15 24.28
C ILE A 174 3.14 -14.99 24.86
N LYS A 175 4.15 -15.31 24.04
CA LYS A 175 5.32 -16.09 24.45
C LYS A 175 6.04 -15.44 25.64
N THR A 176 6.30 -14.14 25.61
CA THR A 176 6.95 -13.44 26.73
C THR A 176 6.10 -13.45 27.99
N LYS A 177 4.77 -13.28 27.88
CA LYS A 177 3.86 -13.35 29.03
C LYS A 177 3.80 -14.74 29.67
N THR A 178 3.87 -15.80 28.86
CA THR A 178 3.93 -17.18 29.40
C THR A 178 5.24 -17.42 30.15
N TYR A 179 6.40 -17.00 29.63
CA TYR A 179 7.67 -17.12 30.36
C TYR A 179 7.66 -16.36 31.69
N VAL A 180 7.18 -15.11 31.72
CA VAL A 180 7.09 -14.34 32.98
C VAL A 180 6.17 -15.01 34.02
N LYS A 181 5.15 -15.75 33.56
CA LYS A 181 4.25 -16.50 34.46
C LYS A 181 4.89 -17.81 34.96
N ASP A 182 5.71 -18.45 34.15
CA ASP A 182 6.38 -19.71 34.48
C ASP A 182 7.68 -19.49 35.30
N ASP A 183 8.34 -18.33 35.16
CA ASP A 183 9.58 -17.96 35.84
C ASP A 183 9.39 -17.42 37.28
N GLY A 184 8.21 -17.61 37.89
CA GLY A 184 8.05 -17.54 39.34
C GLY A 184 7.82 -16.16 39.99
N TYR A 185 7.34 -15.16 39.26
CA TYR A 185 6.77 -13.93 39.87
C TYR A 185 5.23 -13.93 39.76
N GLY A 186 4.61 -15.04 40.11
CA GLY A 186 3.18 -15.08 40.41
C GLY A 186 2.94 -14.44 41.78
N ILE A 187 2.53 -13.17 41.79
CA ILE A 187 1.75 -12.60 42.89
C ILE A 187 0.29 -12.96 42.63
#